data_AF-A0A952MDA9-F1
#
_entry.id   AF-A0A952MDA9-F1
#
_cell.length_a   1.000
_cell.length_b   1.000
_cell.length_c   1.000
_cell.angle_alpha   90.00
_cell.angle_beta   90.00
_cell.angle_gamma   90.00
#
_symmetry.space_group_name_H-M   'P 1'
#
loop_
_entity.id
_entity.type
_entity.pdbx_description
1 polymer ?
#
loop_
_entity_poly.entity_id
_entity_poly.type
_entity_poly.pdbx_seq_one_letter_code
_entity_poly.pdbx_strand_id
1 'polypeptide(L)'
;MENHKRVLAFIYIISGSLQILGMILLATLVESIMPFISEQAGPDAQWVFTWLIPFIRTIAIGVVLILAIPAIIAGAGLLNQKKWALTLALVLGCLKLFSFPIGTAIGIYTIWVYAGDNKIKSQTA
;
A
#
# COMPACT_ATOMS: atom_id res chain seq x y z
N MET A 1 4.60 9.37 23.13
CA MET A 1 4.73 9.42 21.65
C MET A 1 5.28 8.14 21.04
N GLU A 2 6.18 7.42 21.71
CA GLU A 2 6.73 6.16 21.19
C GLU A 2 5.65 5.09 20.93
N ASN A 3 4.64 4.98 21.80
CA ASN A 3 3.50 4.08 21.57
C ASN A 3 2.73 4.40 20.29
N HIS A 4 2.49 5.68 19.98
CA HIS A 4 1.79 6.07 18.74
C HIS A 4 2.63 5.79 17.48
N LYS A 5 3.95 5.97 17.55
CA LYS A 5 4.86 5.55 16.47
C LYS A 5 4.80 4.05 16.25
N ARG A 6 4.75 3.26 17.33
CA ARG A 6 4.64 1.80 17.27
C ARG A 6 3.28 1.37 16.68
N VAL A 7 2.17 1.99 17.08
CA VAL A 7 0.84 1.75 16.46
C VAL A 7 0.86 2.10 14.97
N LEU A 8 1.42 3.26 14.61
CA LEU A 8 1.56 3.69 13.21
C LEU A 8 2.38 2.67 12.41
N ALA A 9 3.47 2.15 12.98
CA ALA A 9 4.28 1.13 12.33
C ALA A 9 3.47 -0.14 11.98
N PHE A 10 2.69 -0.65 12.94
CA PHE A 10 1.81 -1.79 12.70
C PHE A 10 0.76 -1.50 11.62
N ILE A 11 0.16 -0.30 11.60
CA ILE A 11 -0.80 0.10 10.56
C ILE A 11 -0.16 0.01 9.17
N TYR A 12 1.06 0.51 8.99
CA TYR A 12 1.74 0.46 7.69
C TYR A 12 2.14 -0.95 7.28
N ILE A 13 2.64 -1.77 8.21
CA ILE A 13 3.00 -3.17 7.95
C ILE A 13 1.75 -3.97 7.57
N ILE A 14 0.71 -3.92 8.40
CA ILE A 14 -0.54 -4.65 8.17
C ILE A 14 -1.19 -4.19 6.85
N SER A 15 -1.26 -2.88 6.60
CA SER A 15 -1.83 -2.36 5.37
C SER A 15 -1.03 -2.77 4.12
N GLY A 16 0.30 -2.74 4.19
CA GLY A 16 1.15 -3.20 3.08
C GLY A 16 1.02 -4.70 2.83
N SER A 17 1.07 -5.51 3.88
CA SER A 17 0.87 -6.97 3.80
C SER A 17 -0.51 -7.33 3.27
N LEU A 18 -1.56 -6.63 3.72
CA LEU A 18 -2.93 -6.86 3.27
C LEU A 18 -3.11 -6.49 1.78
N GLN A 19 -2.47 -5.42 1.31
CA GLN A 19 -2.48 -5.07 -0.12
C GLN A 19 -1.80 -6.15 -0.97
N ILE A 20 -0.64 -6.64 -0.53
CA ILE A 20 0.07 -7.71 -1.25
C ILE A 20 -0.77 -8.99 -1.27
N LEU A 21 -1.30 -9.41 -0.11
CA LEU A 21 -2.16 -10.59 -0.01
C LEU A 21 -3.43 -10.45 -0.85
N GLY A 22 -4.10 -9.29 -0.79
CA GLY A 22 -5.28 -9.01 -1.58
C GLY A 22 -4.99 -9.06 -3.08
N MET A 23 -3.86 -8.53 -3.53
CA MET A 23 -3.46 -8.61 -4.93
C MET A 23 -3.11 -10.03 -5.38
N ILE A 24 -2.40 -10.80 -4.55
CA ILE A 24 -2.09 -12.20 -4.85
C ILE A 24 -3.38 -13.00 -4.98
N LEU A 25 -4.30 -12.84 -4.02
CA LEU A 25 -5.60 -13.51 -4.05
C LEU A 25 -6.41 -13.11 -5.29
N LEU A 26 -6.48 -11.82 -5.62
CA LEU A 26 -7.20 -11.36 -6.81
C LEU A 26 -6.56 -11.91 -8.08
N ALA A 27 -5.22 -11.91 -8.17
CA ALA A 27 -4.50 -12.42 -9.32
C ALA A 27 -4.78 -13.92 -9.55
N THR A 28 -4.74 -14.74 -8.50
CA THR A 28 -5.02 -16.18 -8.61
C THR A 28 -6.48 -16.46 -8.92
N LEU A 29 -7.42 -15.69 -8.37
CA LEU A 29 -8.84 -15.80 -8.71
C LEU A 29 -9.10 -15.46 -10.18
N VAL A 30 -8.49 -14.38 -10.69
CA VAL A 30 -8.61 -14.01 -12.10
C VAL A 30 -8.04 -15.10 -13.00
N GLU A 31 -6.87 -15.65 -12.68
CA GLU A 31 -6.29 -16.77 -13.44
C GLU A 31 -7.15 -18.03 -13.40
N SER A 32 -7.83 -18.29 -12.28
CA SER A 32 -8.72 -19.44 -12.17
C SER A 32 -10.00 -19.30 -13.00
N ILE A 33 -10.51 -18.07 -13.18
CA ILE A 33 -11.79 -17.83 -13.88
C ILE A 33 -11.57 -17.54 -15.37
N MET A 34 -10.45 -16.92 -15.74
CA MET A 34 -10.17 -16.48 -17.11
C MET A 34 -10.31 -17.57 -18.19
N PRO A 35 -9.84 -18.81 -18.00
CA PRO A 35 -9.96 -19.86 -19.01
C PRO A 35 -11.41 -20.13 -19.41
N PHE A 36 -12.32 -20.21 -18.44
CA PHE A 36 -13.74 -20.45 -18.67
C PHE A 36 -14.42 -19.35 -19.48
N ILE A 37 -14.00 -18.10 -19.30
CA ILE A 37 -14.52 -16.95 -20.05
C ILE A 37 -13.91 -16.91 -21.46
N SER A 38 -12.62 -17.21 -21.58
CA SER A 38 -11.89 -17.18 -22.85
C SER A 38 -12.35 -18.25 -23.84
N GLU A 39 -12.83 -19.39 -23.36
CA GLU A 39 -13.33 -20.48 -24.19
C GLU A 39 -14.65 -20.11 -24.92
N GLN A 40 -15.44 -19.24 -24.32
CA GLN A 40 -16.71 -18.75 -24.88
C GLN A 40 -16.52 -17.48 -25.73
N ALA A 41 -15.29 -16.93 -25.78
CA ALA A 41 -14.99 -15.72 -26.52
C ALA A 41 -14.81 -16.00 -28.02
N GLY A 42 -15.43 -15.16 -28.86
CA GLY A 42 -15.25 -15.23 -30.32
C GLY A 42 -13.81 -14.88 -30.75
N PRO A 43 -13.40 -15.23 -31.98
CA PRO A 43 -12.06 -14.97 -32.51
C PRO A 43 -11.62 -13.49 -32.40
N ASP A 44 -12.57 -12.58 -32.56
CA ASP A 44 -12.35 -11.13 -32.53
C ASP A 44 -12.05 -10.59 -31.12
N ALA A 45 -12.32 -11.38 -30.07
CA ALA A 45 -12.12 -10.98 -28.68
C ALA A 45 -10.87 -11.63 -28.04
N GLN A 46 -10.25 -12.64 -28.68
CA GLN A 46 -9.10 -13.35 -28.11
C GLN A 46 -7.91 -12.42 -27.78
N TRP A 47 -7.67 -11.39 -28.59
CA TRP A 47 -6.56 -10.45 -28.37
C TRP A 47 -6.64 -9.73 -27.02
N VAL A 48 -7.85 -9.51 -26.48
CA VAL A 48 -8.08 -8.89 -25.17
C VAL A 48 -7.53 -9.78 -24.06
N PHE A 49 -7.80 -11.08 -24.12
CA PHE A 49 -7.37 -12.05 -23.11
C PHE A 49 -5.86 -12.30 -23.16
N THR A 50 -5.26 -12.25 -24.34
CA THR A 50 -3.82 -12.51 -24.52
C THR A 50 -2.95 -11.29 -24.20
N TRP A 51 -3.40 -10.08 -24.55
CA TRP A 51 -2.55 -8.87 -24.44
C TRP A 51 -3.06 -7.87 -23.41
N LEU A 52 -4.34 -7.48 -23.49
CA LEU A 52 -4.86 -6.39 -22.67
C LEU A 52 -4.94 -6.78 -21.19
N ILE A 53 -5.52 -7.94 -20.88
CA ILE A 53 -5.71 -8.41 -19.50
C ILE A 53 -4.35 -8.60 -18.78
N PRO A 54 -3.34 -9.30 -19.34
CA PRO A 54 -2.05 -9.46 -18.69
C PRO A 54 -1.28 -8.14 -18.56
N PHE A 55 -1.42 -7.23 -19.51
CA PHE A 55 -0.79 -5.91 -19.47
C PHE A 55 -1.33 -5.06 -18.31
N ILE A 56 -2.65 -4.93 -18.20
CA ILE A 56 -3.31 -4.21 -17.10
C ILE A 56 -2.92 -4.83 -15.76
N ARG A 57 -2.94 -6.17 -15.67
CA ARG A 57 -2.55 -6.90 -14.47
C ARG A 57 -1.11 -6.59 -14.05
N THR A 58 -0.18 -6.57 -15.00
CA THR A 58 1.24 -6.30 -14.73
C THR A 58 1.44 -4.90 -14.18
N ILE A 59 0.76 -3.90 -14.76
CA ILE A 59 0.77 -2.52 -14.27
C ILE A 59 0.19 -2.46 -12.85
N ALA A 60 -0.96 -3.09 -12.61
CA ALA A 60 -1.61 -3.11 -11.30
C ALA A 60 -0.71 -3.71 -10.21
N ILE A 61 -0.03 -4.83 -10.49
CA ILE A 61 0.93 -5.45 -9.57
C ILE A 61 2.11 -4.49 -9.33
N GLY A 62 2.66 -3.88 -10.38
CA GLY A 62 3.77 -2.93 -10.26
C GLY A 62 3.43 -1.75 -9.35
N VAL A 63 2.26 -1.14 -9.54
CA VAL A 63 1.78 -0.03 -8.72
C VAL A 63 1.64 -0.43 -7.25
N VAL A 64 1.04 -1.60 -6.98
CA VAL A 64 0.86 -2.08 -5.60
C VAL A 64 2.21 -2.36 -4.94
N LEU A 65 3.16 -2.98 -5.65
CA LEU A 65 4.49 -3.22 -5.09
C LEU A 65 5.24 -1.92 -4.76
N ILE A 66 5.15 -0.91 -5.65
CA ILE A 66 5.76 0.41 -5.43
C ILE A 66 5.19 1.11 -4.19
N LEU A 67 3.94 0.87 -3.82
CA LEU A 67 3.34 1.46 -2.61
C LEU A 67 3.52 0.57 -1.37
N ALA A 68 3.42 -0.75 -1.51
CA ALA A 68 3.46 -1.70 -0.41
C ALA A 68 4.87 -1.90 0.14
N ILE A 69 5.90 -1.99 -0.72
CA ILE A 69 7.28 -2.22 -0.27
C ILE A 69 7.76 -1.05 0.61
N PRO A 70 7.66 0.23 0.18
CA PRO A 70 8.06 1.35 1.03
C PRO A 70 7.19 1.47 2.29
N ALA A 71 5.91 1.09 2.24
CA ALA A 71 5.05 1.06 3.43
C ALA A 71 5.56 0.08 4.49
N ILE A 72 5.93 -1.14 4.09
CA ILE A 72 6.51 -2.12 5.01
C ILE A 72 7.86 -1.64 5.54
N ILE A 73 8.70 -1.05 4.68
CA ILE A 73 9.99 -0.47 5.08
C ILE A 73 9.80 0.69 6.08
N ALA A 74 8.81 1.56 5.86
CA ALA A 74 8.47 2.65 6.77
C ALA A 74 8.07 2.08 8.14
N GLY A 75 7.17 1.10 8.17
CA GLY A 75 6.74 0.46 9.41
C GLY A 75 7.90 -0.21 10.15
N ALA A 76 8.73 -0.99 9.46
CA ALA A 76 9.93 -1.60 10.05
C ALA A 76 10.93 -0.56 10.57
N GLY A 77 11.10 0.55 9.85
CA GLY A 77 11.93 1.67 10.27
C GLY A 77 11.39 2.38 11.52
N LEU A 78 10.07 2.54 11.65
CA LEU A 78 9.43 3.11 12.84
C LEU A 78 9.60 2.20 14.07
N LEU A 79 9.52 0.87 13.90
CA LEU A 79 9.77 -0.08 15.00
C LEU A 79 11.20 -0.01 15.51
N ASN A 80 12.16 0.22 14.62
CA ASN A 80 13.58 0.40 14.95
C ASN A 80 13.93 1.83 15.39
N GLN A 81 12.93 2.67 15.68
CA GLN A 81 13.08 4.07 16.10
C GLN A 81 13.97 4.93 15.18
N LYS A 82 14.00 4.62 13.87
CA LYS A 82 14.81 5.38 12.92
C LYS A 82 14.15 6.72 12.59
N LYS A 83 14.93 7.81 12.66
CA LYS A 83 14.44 9.19 12.40
C LYS A 83 13.90 9.39 10.97
N TRP A 84 14.43 8.69 9.98
CA TRP A 84 13.98 8.78 8.57
C TRP A 84 12.63 8.11 8.33
N ALA A 85 12.27 7.11 9.15
CA ALA A 85 11.10 6.28 8.92
C ALA A 85 9.80 7.07 9.07
N LEU A 86 9.81 8.05 9.97
CA LEU A 86 8.65 8.90 10.25
C LEU A 86 8.38 9.88 9.10
N THR A 87 9.42 10.38 8.44
CA THR A 87 9.29 11.17 7.20
C THR A 87 8.77 10.31 6.05
N LEU A 88 9.27 9.09 5.91
CA LEU A 88 8.84 8.17 4.84
C LEU A 88 7.38 7.74 5.03
N ALA A 89 6.97 7.48 6.28
CA ALA A 89 5.57 7.26 6.63
C ALA A 89 4.71 8.47 6.27
N LEU A 90 5.15 9.70 6.56
CA LEU A 90 4.40 10.92 6.21
C LEU A 90 4.15 11.02 4.70
N VAL A 91 5.18 10.81 3.87
CA VAL A 91 5.04 10.85 2.41
C VAL A 91 4.02 9.81 1.94
N LEU A 92 4.13 8.58 2.44
CA LEU A 92 3.18 7.51 2.10
C LEU A 92 1.78 7.79 2.65
N GLY A 93 1.67 8.45 3.80
CA GLY A 93 0.41 8.86 4.40
C GLY A 93 -0.33 9.87 3.52
N CYS A 94 0.40 10.84 2.98
CA CYS A 94 -0.14 11.79 2.00
C CYS A 94 -0.61 11.09 0.73
N LEU A 95 0.16 10.11 0.21
CA LEU A 95 -0.27 9.31 -0.93
C LEU A 95 -1.53 8.48 -0.63
N LYS A 96 -1.65 7.96 0.60
CA LYS A 96 -2.84 7.21 1.03
C LYS A 96 -4.07 8.08 1.23
N LEU A 97 -3.95 9.41 1.40
CA LEU A 97 -5.11 10.30 1.52
C LEU A 97 -6.02 10.24 0.28
N PHE A 98 -5.47 9.98 -0.90
CA PHE A 98 -6.23 9.81 -2.15
C PHE A 98 -7.10 8.55 -2.17
N SER A 99 -6.85 7.59 -1.27
CA SER A 99 -7.63 6.37 -1.13
C SER A 99 -8.64 6.49 0.01
N PHE A 100 -9.84 7.00 -0.29
CA PHE A 100 -10.93 7.14 0.68
C PHE A 100 -11.72 5.81 0.82
N PRO A 101 -12.17 5.42 2.03
CA PRO A 101 -12.02 6.10 3.33
C PRO A 101 -10.80 5.64 4.16
N ILE A 102 -10.33 4.41 3.95
CA ILE A 102 -9.32 3.77 4.82
C ILE A 102 -7.96 4.47 4.71
N GLY A 103 -7.52 4.79 3.50
CA GLY A 103 -6.24 5.47 3.28
C GLY A 103 -6.24 6.89 3.87
N THR A 104 -7.37 7.59 3.81
CA THR A 104 -7.54 8.90 4.44
C THR A 104 -7.37 8.84 5.96
N ALA A 105 -7.98 7.85 6.63
CA ALA A 105 -7.81 7.66 8.07
C ALA A 105 -6.33 7.42 8.45
N ILE A 106 -5.64 6.57 7.68
CA ILE A 106 -4.21 6.30 7.87
C ILE A 106 -3.38 7.56 7.65
N GLY A 107 -3.67 8.34 6.60
CA GLY A 107 -2.97 9.57 6.29
C GLY A 107 -3.10 10.63 7.39
N ILE A 108 -4.32 10.88 7.87
CA ILE A 108 -4.57 11.83 8.96
C ILE A 108 -3.85 11.40 10.24
N TYR A 109 -3.92 10.12 10.60
CA TYR A 109 -3.23 9.60 11.77
C TYR A 109 -1.70 9.76 11.66
N THR A 110 -1.16 9.53 10.46
CA THR A 110 0.26 9.72 10.17
C THR A 110 0.70 11.18 10.40
N ILE A 111 -0.07 12.13 9.87
CA ILE A 111 0.20 13.57 10.01
C ILE A 111 0.16 13.98 11.48
N TRP A 112 -0.83 13.50 12.24
CA TRP A 112 -0.96 13.79 13.66
C TRP A 112 0.24 13.29 14.49
N VAL A 113 0.69 12.05 14.24
CA VAL A 113 1.89 11.49 14.89
C VAL A 113 3.14 12.29 14.53
N TYR A 114 3.28 12.68 13.26
CA TYR A 114 4.41 13.48 12.79
C TYR A 114 4.47 14.86 13.45
N ALA A 115 3.33 15.55 13.51
CA ALA A 115 3.23 16.88 14.11
C ALA A 115 3.57 16.84 15.62
N GLY A 116 3.06 15.84 16.34
CA GLY A 116 3.35 15.69 17.77
C GLY A 116 4.83 15.40 18.05
N ASP A 117 5.50 14.59 17.21
CA ASP A 117 6.92 14.28 17.40
C ASP A 117 7.83 15.51 17.20
N ASN A 118 7.52 16.32 16.19
CA ASN A 118 8.26 17.55 15.91
C ASN A 118 8.07 18.60 17.01
N LYS A 119 6.87 18.73 17.58
CA LYS A 119 6.60 19.64 18.70
C LYS A 119 7.45 19.31 19.94
N ILE A 120 7.63 18.03 20.25
CA ILE A 120 8.49 17.62 21.38
C ILE A 120 9.95 17.99 21.10
N LYS A 121 10.43 17.72 19.89
CA LYS A 121 11.81 18.03 19.50
C LYS A 121 12.15 19.52 19.61
N SER A 122 11.20 20.41 19.31
CA SER A 122 11.42 21.86 19.42
C SER A 122 11.40 22.40 20.85
N GLN A 123 10.90 21.66 21.82
CA GLN A 123 10.88 22.06 23.24
C GLN A 123 12.11 21.57 24.01
N THR A 124 12.79 20.56 23.49
CA THR A 124 14.01 19.96 24.08
C THR A 124 15.31 20.48 23.47
N ALA A 125 15.23 21.41 22.53
CA ALA A 125 16.35 22.05 21.85
C ALA A 125 16.51 23.49 22.36
#